data_AF-A0A6J2XAB6-F1
#
_entry.id   AF-A0A6J2XAB6-F1
#
_cell.length_a   1.000
_cell.length_b   1.000
_cell.length_c   1.000
_cell.angle_alpha   90.00
_cell.angle_beta   90.00
_cell.angle_gamma   90.00
#
_symmetry.space_group_name_H-M   'P 1'
#
loop_
_entity.id
_entity.type
_entity.pdbx_description
1 polymer ?
#
loop_
_entity_poly.entity_id
_entity_poly.type
_entity_poly.pdbx_seq_one_letter_code
_entity_poly.pdbx_strand_id
1 'polypeptide(L)'
;MYRQILVEPSQRSLQKILWRSSPSEDVKVYKLNTVTYGQACASFLSIRCLFQLADEYEKINPDIANIIRQDFYVDHLLTGADSIPDAQYICNEISKVLKDGCFELRKWYSNEPSVVSHMDNATSSCEVLEFTAGEKAKTLGLTWSCQDDFLMYHIEEIPFKSNYTKRSVLSVLSKLFDPLGLLSPCIVLAKIFMQRLWLQKVSWDEPLTLSLSNEWSKFCKDLPNLNSLQISRHVLADFPSSLEIHGFSDASERVYGACLYIKSIDSKGFSVIRLLCAKSKVAPVKSLTIPKLELCAALLLSKLVNKVLNSIQLFFERIVLWSDSTIALAWIRTPPNTLKVFVSNRVAEIQALTEDCEWRYIPSTDNPADLVSRGLLPSQMLTAIEWWQGPSWLAKESIYWPQNEQNIKLLPELKSKYPLTL
;
A
#
# COMPACT_ATOMS: atom_id res chain seq x y z
N MET A 1 -12.61 -21.10 8.07
CA MET A 1 -11.26 -21.37 8.61
C MET A 1 -11.24 -21.62 10.13
N TYR A 2 -11.36 -20.60 11.00
CA TYR A 2 -11.06 -20.71 12.45
C TYR A 2 -11.67 -21.91 13.20
N ARG A 3 -12.99 -22.13 13.07
CA ARG A 3 -13.70 -23.17 13.82
C ARG A 3 -13.36 -24.61 13.41
N GLN A 4 -12.55 -24.79 12.37
CA GLN A 4 -12.11 -26.10 11.86
C GLN A 4 -10.87 -26.60 12.61
N ILE A 5 -10.24 -25.74 13.41
CA ILE A 5 -8.98 -26.04 14.10
C ILE A 5 -9.28 -26.30 15.57
N LEU A 6 -8.98 -27.52 16.03
CA LEU A 6 -9.10 -27.88 17.43
C LEU A 6 -7.99 -27.24 18.25
N VAL A 7 -8.36 -26.68 19.39
CA VAL A 7 -7.42 -26.23 20.42
C VAL A 7 -6.97 -27.45 21.22
N GLU A 8 -5.70 -27.47 21.57
CA GLU A 8 -5.10 -28.47 22.44
C GLU A 8 -5.95 -28.66 23.72
N PRO A 9 -6.38 -29.88 24.08
CA PRO A 9 -7.29 -30.11 25.21
C PRO A 9 -6.87 -29.45 26.52
N SER A 10 -5.57 -29.40 26.81
CA SER A 10 -5.01 -28.75 28.01
C SER A 10 -5.22 -27.23 28.04
N GLN A 11 -5.37 -26.59 26.88
CA GLN A 11 -5.51 -25.13 26.74
C GLN A 11 -6.98 -24.68 26.67
N ARG A 12 -7.93 -25.60 26.42
CA ARG A 12 -9.36 -25.26 26.26
C ARG A 12 -9.99 -24.61 27.50
N SER A 13 -9.44 -24.85 28.69
CA SER A 13 -9.90 -24.20 29.92
C SER A 13 -9.66 -22.69 29.93
N LEU A 14 -8.74 -22.19 29.11
CA LEU A 14 -8.48 -20.75 28.93
C LEU A 14 -9.52 -20.07 28.03
N GLN A 15 -10.36 -20.84 27.35
CA GLN A 15 -11.40 -20.34 26.43
C GLN A 15 -12.82 -20.57 27.00
N LYS A 16 -12.98 -20.37 28.31
CA LYS A 16 -14.29 -20.51 28.97
C LYS A 16 -15.16 -19.29 28.71
N ILE A 17 -16.44 -19.54 28.44
CA ILE A 17 -17.46 -18.51 28.37
C ILE A 17 -18.61 -18.83 29.32
N LEU A 18 -19.25 -17.78 29.81
CA LEU A 18 -20.46 -17.87 30.63
C LEU A 18 -21.66 -17.55 29.75
N TRP A 19 -22.67 -18.42 29.75
CA TRP A 19 -23.86 -18.22 28.93
C TRP A 19 -25.13 -18.73 29.61
N ARG A 20 -26.22 -18.03 29.39
CA ARG A 20 -27.60 -18.41 29.73
C ARG A 20 -28.55 -17.83 28.69
N SER A 21 -29.67 -18.51 28.41
CA SER A 21 -30.61 -18.08 27.37
C SER A 21 -31.59 -17.01 27.87
N SER A 22 -31.86 -16.98 29.18
CA SER A 22 -32.74 -16.00 29.83
C SER A 22 -32.18 -15.56 31.19
N PRO A 23 -32.54 -14.37 31.71
CA PRO A 23 -32.08 -13.91 33.03
C PRO A 23 -32.54 -14.79 34.20
N SER A 24 -33.61 -15.56 33.99
CA SER A 24 -34.19 -16.53 34.92
C SER A 24 -33.47 -17.88 34.93
N GLU A 25 -32.64 -18.18 33.93
CA GLU A 25 -31.86 -19.42 33.87
C GLU A 25 -30.52 -19.30 34.58
N ASP A 26 -30.04 -20.43 35.09
CA ASP A 26 -28.71 -20.56 35.65
C ASP A 26 -27.63 -20.32 34.60
N VAL A 27 -26.58 -19.60 35.01
CA VAL A 27 -25.40 -19.37 34.17
C VAL A 27 -24.63 -20.68 33.99
N LYS A 28 -24.45 -21.09 32.73
CA LYS A 28 -23.65 -22.27 32.37
C LYS A 28 -22.25 -21.86 31.93
N VAL A 29 -21.27 -22.71 32.25
CA VAL A 29 -19.87 -22.55 31.81
C VAL A 29 -19.63 -23.45 30.60
N TYR A 30 -19.28 -22.87 29.47
CA TYR A 30 -18.88 -23.60 28.27
C TYR A 30 -17.37 -23.48 28.05
N LYS A 31 -16.76 -24.53 27.49
CA LYS A 31 -15.38 -24.50 27.00
C LYS A 31 -15.42 -24.56 25.48
N LEU A 32 -14.82 -23.59 24.82
CA LEU A 32 -14.69 -23.61 23.37
C LEU A 32 -13.58 -24.60 22.97
N ASN A 33 -13.88 -25.47 22.01
CA ASN A 33 -12.96 -26.53 21.58
C ASN A 33 -12.06 -26.11 20.42
N THR A 34 -12.41 -25.05 19.72
CA THR A 34 -11.78 -24.65 18.46
C THR A 34 -11.26 -23.23 18.54
N VAL A 35 -10.32 -22.90 17.65
CA VAL A 35 -9.80 -21.54 17.53
C VAL A 35 -10.99 -20.60 17.30
N THR A 36 -11.11 -19.61 18.18
CA THR A 36 -12.28 -18.72 18.23
C THR A 36 -11.86 -17.31 17.82
N TYR A 37 -12.72 -16.65 17.06
CA TYR A 37 -12.59 -15.26 16.66
C TYR A 37 -12.44 -14.31 17.86
N GLY A 38 -11.71 -13.21 17.65
CA GLY A 38 -11.46 -12.20 18.69
C GLY A 38 -10.28 -12.51 19.61
N GLN A 39 -9.69 -13.71 19.52
CA GLN A 39 -8.41 -14.01 20.18
C GLN A 39 -7.25 -13.45 19.37
N ALA A 40 -6.30 -12.81 20.04
CA ALA A 40 -5.12 -12.22 19.40
C ALA A 40 -4.30 -13.24 18.60
N CYS A 41 -4.26 -14.51 19.03
CA CYS A 41 -3.51 -15.58 18.36
C CYS A 41 -4.30 -16.33 17.28
N ALA A 42 -5.60 -16.07 17.10
CA ALA A 42 -6.46 -16.90 16.24
C ALA A 42 -5.98 -16.95 14.79
N SER A 43 -5.63 -15.80 14.21
CA SER A 43 -5.13 -15.71 12.84
C SER A 43 -3.79 -16.41 12.67
N PHE A 44 -2.86 -16.23 13.62
CA PHE A 44 -1.57 -16.94 13.60
C PHE A 44 -1.74 -18.46 13.61
N LEU A 45 -2.57 -18.97 14.53
CA LEU A 45 -2.84 -20.41 14.64
C LEU A 45 -3.45 -20.96 13.34
N SER A 46 -4.35 -20.21 12.73
CA SER A 46 -5.02 -20.63 11.51
C SER A 46 -4.10 -20.63 10.29
N ILE A 47 -3.28 -19.60 10.14
CA ILE A 47 -2.27 -19.51 9.07
C ILE A 47 -1.24 -20.64 9.23
N ARG A 48 -0.82 -20.97 10.47
CA ARG A 48 0.11 -22.10 10.66
C ARG A 48 -0.50 -23.43 10.20
N CYS A 49 -1.78 -23.68 10.47
CA CYS A 49 -2.47 -24.88 9.98
C CYS A 49 -2.53 -24.91 8.44
N LEU A 50 -2.81 -23.78 7.78
CA LEU A 50 -2.74 -23.69 6.31
C LEU A 50 -1.34 -23.99 5.79
N PHE A 51 -0.31 -23.46 6.43
CA PHE A 51 1.07 -23.73 6.03
C PHE A 51 1.44 -25.20 6.26
N GLN A 52 0.93 -25.84 7.33
CA GLN A 52 1.17 -27.26 7.59
C GLN A 52 0.54 -28.12 6.49
N LEU A 53 -0.66 -27.76 6.05
CA LEU A 53 -1.32 -28.41 4.91
C LEU A 53 -0.51 -28.24 3.61
N ALA A 54 0.06 -27.05 3.37
CA ALA A 54 0.96 -26.84 2.24
C ALA A 54 2.24 -27.69 2.33
N ASP A 55 2.86 -27.78 3.52
CA ASP A 55 4.06 -28.60 3.77
C ASP A 55 3.81 -30.09 3.48
N GLU A 56 2.63 -30.59 3.85
CA GLU A 56 2.22 -31.96 3.59
C GLU A 56 1.91 -32.20 2.10
N TYR A 57 1.33 -31.21 1.42
CA TYR A 57 0.94 -31.30 0.02
C TYR A 57 2.08 -31.05 -0.97
N GLU A 58 3.18 -30.45 -0.54
CA GLU A 58 4.33 -30.07 -1.38
C GLU A 58 4.93 -31.23 -2.17
N LYS A 59 4.93 -32.45 -1.60
CA LYS A 59 5.42 -33.65 -2.31
C LYS A 59 4.51 -34.10 -3.45
N ILE A 60 3.24 -33.71 -3.42
CA ILE A 60 2.23 -34.06 -4.42
C ILE A 60 2.22 -32.98 -5.50
N ASN A 61 2.16 -31.71 -5.09
CA ASN A 61 2.14 -30.58 -5.99
C ASN A 61 2.82 -29.35 -5.36
N PRO A 62 4.09 -29.06 -5.72
CA PRO A 62 4.83 -27.95 -5.14
C PRO A 62 4.25 -26.58 -5.51
N ASP A 63 3.66 -26.43 -6.71
CA ASP A 63 3.11 -25.16 -7.18
C ASP A 63 1.88 -24.76 -6.35
N ILE A 64 0.96 -25.70 -6.12
CA ILE A 64 -0.23 -25.48 -5.29
C ILE A 64 0.14 -25.23 -3.83
N ALA A 65 1.12 -25.96 -3.30
CA ALA A 65 1.64 -25.71 -1.95
C ALA A 65 2.23 -24.30 -1.82
N ASN A 66 2.94 -23.82 -2.86
CA ASN A 66 3.48 -22.49 -2.88
C ASN A 66 2.39 -21.40 -2.89
N ILE A 67 1.32 -21.58 -3.70
CA ILE A 67 0.16 -20.68 -3.70
C ILE A 67 -0.49 -20.61 -2.31
N ILE A 68 -0.67 -21.75 -1.62
CA ILE A 68 -1.22 -21.76 -0.25
C ILE A 68 -0.36 -20.95 0.73
N ARG A 69 0.97 -20.94 0.55
CA ARG A 69 1.89 -20.22 1.44
C ARG A 69 1.95 -18.71 1.16
N GLN A 70 1.76 -18.30 -0.10
CA GLN A 70 2.12 -16.95 -0.55
C GLN A 70 0.91 -16.08 -0.89
N ASP A 71 -0.19 -16.67 -1.36
CA ASP A 71 -1.30 -15.92 -1.96
C ASP A 71 -2.48 -15.74 -1.00
N PHE A 72 -2.38 -16.32 0.20
CA PHE A 72 -3.37 -16.12 1.26
C PHE A 72 -3.11 -14.84 2.05
N TYR A 73 -4.15 -14.00 2.15
CA TYR A 73 -4.27 -12.97 3.15
C TYR A 73 -5.30 -13.38 4.21
N VAL A 74 -4.80 -13.96 5.31
CA VAL A 74 -5.61 -14.51 6.41
C VAL A 74 -6.58 -15.59 5.92
N ASP A 75 -7.81 -15.23 5.62
CA ASP A 75 -8.90 -16.12 5.19
C ASP A 75 -9.30 -15.95 3.72
N HIS A 76 -8.65 -15.02 2.99
CA HIS A 76 -8.88 -14.79 1.57
C HIS A 76 -7.67 -15.27 0.75
N LEU A 77 -7.95 -15.92 -0.38
CA LEU A 77 -6.96 -16.30 -1.39
C LEU A 77 -7.05 -15.33 -2.57
N LEU A 78 -5.90 -14.78 -2.98
CA LEU A 78 -5.79 -13.91 -4.16
C LEU A 78 -4.67 -14.45 -5.06
N THR A 79 -5.05 -15.28 -6.03
CA THR A 79 -4.14 -15.95 -6.99
C THR A 79 -4.60 -15.69 -8.43
N GLY A 80 -3.74 -15.96 -9.41
CA GLY A 80 -4.07 -15.89 -10.83
C GLY A 80 -3.17 -16.76 -11.69
N ALA A 81 -3.43 -16.77 -13.00
CA ALA A 81 -2.59 -17.39 -14.02
C ALA A 81 -2.74 -16.65 -15.36
N ASP A 82 -1.81 -16.90 -16.29
CA ASP A 82 -1.80 -16.25 -17.62
C ASP A 82 -2.75 -16.90 -18.63
N SER A 83 -3.39 -18.03 -18.26
CA SER A 83 -4.34 -18.74 -19.13
C SER A 83 -5.55 -19.25 -18.35
N ILE A 84 -6.69 -19.34 -19.05
CA ILE A 84 -7.93 -19.89 -18.47
C ILE A 84 -7.73 -21.34 -17.99
N PRO A 85 -7.11 -22.27 -18.77
CA PRO A 85 -6.88 -23.63 -18.31
C PRO A 85 -6.04 -23.71 -17.03
N ASP A 86 -4.98 -22.90 -16.92
CA ASP A 86 -4.11 -22.90 -15.75
C ASP A 86 -4.83 -22.35 -14.52
N ALA A 87 -5.61 -21.27 -14.69
CA ALA A 87 -6.42 -20.72 -13.62
C ALA A 87 -7.48 -21.72 -13.13
N GLN A 88 -8.15 -22.42 -14.05
CA GLN A 88 -9.11 -23.48 -13.71
C GLN A 88 -8.45 -24.63 -12.96
N TYR A 89 -7.25 -25.04 -13.39
CA TYR A 89 -6.45 -26.07 -12.72
C TYR A 89 -6.12 -25.67 -11.28
N ILE A 90 -5.63 -24.43 -11.07
CA ILE A 90 -5.33 -23.89 -9.74
C ILE A 90 -6.58 -23.91 -8.85
N CYS A 91 -7.70 -23.39 -9.35
CA CYS A 91 -8.96 -23.36 -8.59
C CYS A 91 -9.40 -24.77 -8.15
N ASN A 92 -9.28 -25.76 -9.03
CA ASN A 92 -9.69 -27.14 -8.76
C ASN A 92 -8.76 -27.82 -7.73
N GLU A 93 -7.45 -27.77 -7.95
CA GLU A 93 -6.50 -28.43 -7.04
C GLU A 93 -6.47 -27.76 -5.67
N ILE A 94 -6.53 -26.42 -5.58
CA ILE A 94 -6.64 -25.74 -4.28
C ILE A 94 -7.91 -26.14 -3.55
N SER A 95 -9.06 -26.16 -4.25
CA SER A 95 -10.34 -26.54 -3.62
C SER A 95 -10.28 -27.95 -3.04
N LYS A 96 -9.64 -28.88 -3.76
CA LYS A 96 -9.44 -30.26 -3.31
C LYS A 96 -8.55 -30.33 -2.07
N VAL A 97 -7.36 -29.71 -2.10
CA VAL A 97 -6.42 -29.72 -0.96
C VAL A 97 -7.01 -29.10 0.28
N LEU A 98 -7.65 -27.94 0.13
CA LEU A 98 -8.25 -27.25 1.26
C LEU A 98 -9.46 -28.01 1.81
N LYS A 99 -10.20 -28.72 0.97
CA LYS A 99 -11.28 -29.61 1.43
C LYS A 99 -10.75 -30.74 2.30
N ASP A 100 -9.62 -31.35 1.94
CA ASP A 100 -8.97 -32.38 2.76
C ASP A 100 -8.54 -31.85 4.14
N GLY A 101 -8.16 -30.57 4.21
CA GLY A 101 -7.86 -29.84 5.45
C GLY A 101 -9.06 -29.20 6.15
N CYS A 102 -10.30 -29.44 5.71
CA CYS A 102 -11.53 -28.78 6.19
C CYS A 102 -11.54 -27.24 6.03
N PHE A 103 -10.71 -26.68 5.15
CA PHE A 103 -10.57 -25.26 4.85
C PHE A 103 -11.28 -24.84 3.55
N GLU A 104 -12.38 -25.50 3.19
CA GLU A 104 -13.15 -25.23 1.96
C GLU A 104 -13.35 -23.73 1.70
N LEU A 105 -12.90 -23.29 0.52
CA LEU A 105 -13.11 -21.94 0.02
C LEU A 105 -14.54 -21.77 -0.48
N ARG A 106 -15.03 -20.54 -0.39
CA ARG A 106 -16.37 -20.13 -0.82
C ARG A 106 -16.26 -18.76 -1.48
N LYS A 107 -17.28 -18.41 -2.27
CA LYS A 107 -17.37 -17.12 -2.98
C LYS A 107 -16.17 -16.92 -3.91
N TRP A 108 -16.13 -17.70 -4.99
CA TRP A 108 -15.09 -17.54 -6.00
C TRP A 108 -15.41 -16.34 -6.90
N TYR A 109 -14.39 -15.51 -7.13
CA TYR A 109 -14.43 -14.33 -7.99
C TYR A 109 -13.33 -14.42 -9.04
N SER A 110 -13.61 -13.95 -10.26
CA SER A 110 -12.66 -13.93 -11.36
C SER A 110 -12.96 -12.76 -12.28
N ASN A 111 -11.93 -12.17 -12.87
CA ASN A 111 -12.08 -11.24 -13.99
C ASN A 111 -12.46 -11.94 -15.30
N GLU A 112 -12.22 -13.25 -15.38
CA GLU A 112 -12.65 -14.10 -16.49
C GLU A 112 -13.67 -15.13 -15.97
N PRO A 113 -14.99 -14.93 -16.21
CA PRO A 113 -16.05 -15.75 -15.62
C PRO A 113 -15.96 -17.24 -15.97
N SER A 114 -15.39 -17.58 -17.13
CA SER A 114 -15.21 -18.97 -17.54
C SER A 114 -14.32 -19.77 -16.59
N VAL A 115 -13.40 -19.12 -15.85
CA VAL A 115 -12.49 -19.75 -14.88
C VAL A 115 -13.22 -20.36 -13.69
N VAL A 116 -14.33 -19.77 -13.25
CA VAL A 116 -15.05 -20.21 -12.04
C VAL A 116 -16.42 -20.78 -12.33
N SER A 117 -16.89 -20.70 -13.58
CA SER A 117 -18.24 -21.12 -13.99
C SER A 117 -18.63 -22.56 -13.62
N HIS A 118 -17.66 -23.46 -13.49
CA HIS A 118 -17.87 -24.87 -13.13
C HIS A 118 -17.89 -25.15 -11.62
N MET A 119 -17.68 -24.14 -10.78
CA MET A 119 -17.65 -24.29 -9.33
C MET A 119 -19.05 -24.10 -8.71
N ASP A 120 -19.47 -25.04 -7.85
CA ASP A 120 -20.79 -25.03 -7.19
C ASP A 120 -21.05 -23.76 -6.32
N ASN A 121 -19.99 -23.04 -5.95
CA ASN A 121 -20.03 -21.80 -5.15
C ASN A 121 -19.56 -20.55 -5.93
N ALA A 122 -19.65 -20.58 -7.26
CA ALA A 122 -19.35 -19.43 -8.10
C ALA A 122 -20.45 -18.37 -7.93
N THR A 123 -20.07 -17.17 -7.50
CA THR A 123 -21.03 -16.07 -7.37
C THR A 123 -21.36 -15.54 -8.77
N SER A 124 -22.61 -15.67 -9.20
CA SER A 124 -23.03 -15.46 -10.59
C SER A 124 -23.21 -13.99 -11.00
N SER A 125 -22.70 -13.03 -10.23
CA SER A 125 -23.00 -11.62 -10.46
C SER A 125 -21.81 -10.72 -10.19
N CYS A 126 -21.72 -9.68 -11.03
CA CYS A 126 -20.94 -8.45 -10.92
C CYS A 126 -20.83 -7.98 -9.45
N GLU A 127 -19.87 -8.52 -8.72
CA GLU A 127 -19.62 -8.15 -7.33
C GLU A 127 -18.33 -7.36 -7.28
N VAL A 128 -18.49 -6.10 -6.87
CA VAL A 128 -17.40 -5.25 -6.44
C VAL A 128 -16.86 -5.87 -5.15
N LEU A 129 -15.65 -6.44 -5.20
CA LEU A 129 -15.02 -7.05 -4.03
C LEU A 129 -14.40 -5.96 -3.17
N GLU A 130 -14.87 -5.80 -1.94
CA GLU A 130 -14.27 -4.88 -0.97
C GLU A 130 -13.06 -5.55 -0.29
N PHE A 131 -11.88 -4.93 -0.37
CA PHE A 131 -10.68 -5.46 0.28
C PHE A 131 -10.63 -5.23 1.80
N THR A 132 -11.73 -4.76 2.41
CA THR A 132 -11.74 -4.42 3.83
C THR A 132 -12.15 -5.62 4.70
N ALA A 133 -11.39 -5.84 5.77
CA ALA A 133 -11.65 -6.92 6.71
C ALA A 133 -12.87 -6.60 7.58
N GLY A 134 -14.05 -7.01 7.12
CA GLY A 134 -15.24 -7.14 7.96
C GLY A 134 -16.55 -6.84 7.24
N GLU A 135 -17.50 -7.78 7.32
CA GLU A 135 -18.87 -7.71 6.76
C GLU A 135 -19.73 -6.52 7.27
N LYS A 136 -19.18 -5.60 8.08
CA LYS A 136 -19.93 -4.50 8.74
C LYS A 136 -19.18 -3.17 8.88
N ALA A 137 -18.03 -2.96 8.24
CA ALA A 137 -17.36 -1.68 8.30
C ALA A 137 -17.66 -0.87 7.03
N LYS A 138 -18.51 0.17 7.19
CA LYS A 138 -18.68 1.29 6.23
C LYS A 138 -17.38 2.07 6.06
N THR A 139 -16.37 1.40 5.53
CA THR A 139 -15.04 1.92 5.29
C THR A 139 -15.03 2.43 3.86
N LEU A 140 -14.59 3.66 3.65
CA LEU A 140 -14.48 4.24 2.31
C LEU A 140 -13.23 3.63 1.68
N GLY A 141 -13.40 2.49 1.01
CA GLY A 141 -12.30 1.57 0.76
C GLY A 141 -12.00 1.32 -0.71
N LEU A 142 -10.82 0.76 -0.94
CA LEU A 142 -10.42 0.15 -2.19
C LEU A 142 -11.32 -1.06 -2.49
N THR A 143 -11.88 -1.08 -3.68
CA THR A 143 -12.70 -2.17 -4.19
C THR A 143 -12.19 -2.65 -5.55
N TRP A 144 -12.56 -3.87 -5.96
CA TRP A 144 -12.22 -4.43 -7.25
C TRP A 144 -13.48 -4.74 -8.06
N SER A 145 -13.64 -4.07 -9.20
CA SER A 145 -14.55 -4.51 -10.26
C SER A 145 -13.90 -5.69 -10.96
N CYS A 146 -14.37 -6.91 -10.67
CA CYS A 146 -13.79 -8.11 -11.24
C CYS A 146 -13.91 -8.13 -12.77
N GLN A 147 -15.11 -7.86 -13.31
CA GLN A 147 -15.39 -7.98 -14.75
C GLN A 147 -14.55 -7.03 -15.61
N ASP A 148 -14.38 -5.79 -15.15
CA ASP A 148 -13.62 -4.77 -15.89
C ASP A 148 -12.13 -4.74 -15.49
N ASP A 149 -11.75 -5.52 -14.49
CA ASP A 149 -10.43 -5.55 -13.85
C ASP A 149 -9.90 -4.19 -13.36
N PHE A 150 -10.79 -3.39 -12.77
CA PHE A 150 -10.46 -2.08 -12.19
C PHE A 150 -10.51 -2.07 -10.67
N LEU A 151 -9.50 -1.46 -10.07
CA LEU A 151 -9.55 -0.94 -8.71
C LEU A 151 -10.36 0.36 -8.70
N MET A 152 -11.31 0.44 -7.78
CA MET A 152 -12.19 1.59 -7.58
C MET A 152 -12.23 1.96 -6.10
N TYR A 153 -12.83 3.12 -5.80
CA TYR A 153 -13.09 3.53 -4.43
C TYR A 153 -14.58 3.77 -4.24
N HIS A 154 -15.12 3.30 -3.12
CA HIS A 154 -16.49 3.62 -2.74
C HIS A 154 -16.51 4.63 -1.59
N ILE A 155 -16.96 5.84 -1.89
CA ILE A 155 -17.07 6.94 -0.93
C ILE A 155 -18.53 7.38 -0.80
N GLU A 156 -19.15 7.06 0.34
CA GLU A 156 -20.44 7.61 0.76
C GLU A 156 -20.35 9.14 0.90
N GLU A 157 -21.42 9.84 0.53
CA GLU A 157 -21.52 11.28 0.72
C GLU A 157 -21.43 11.64 2.21
N ILE A 158 -20.54 12.57 2.55
CA ILE A 158 -20.34 13.01 3.93
C ILE A 158 -21.22 14.25 4.13
N PRO A 159 -22.33 14.15 4.88
CA PRO A 159 -23.24 15.27 5.05
C PRO A 159 -22.53 16.43 5.73
N PHE A 160 -22.87 17.64 5.30
CA PHE A 160 -22.39 18.85 5.94
C PHE A 160 -22.79 18.85 7.42
N LYS A 161 -21.80 19.07 8.28
CA LYS A 161 -22.04 19.34 9.70
C LYS A 161 -21.48 20.72 10.00
N SER A 162 -22.30 21.61 10.56
CA SER A 162 -21.83 22.92 11.03
C SER A 162 -20.79 22.79 12.14
N ASN A 163 -20.77 21.65 12.84
CA ASN A 163 -19.98 21.42 14.05
C ASN A 163 -19.00 20.26 13.83
N TYR A 164 -18.09 20.38 12.86
CA TYR A 164 -16.98 19.42 12.77
C TYR A 164 -16.13 19.52 14.04
N THR A 165 -15.54 18.40 14.45
CA THR A 165 -14.62 18.32 15.58
C THR A 165 -13.35 17.61 15.12
N LYS A 166 -12.26 17.74 15.88
CA LYS A 166 -11.03 17.01 15.58
C LYS A 166 -11.27 15.48 15.49
N ARG A 167 -12.16 14.95 16.34
CA ARG A 167 -12.58 13.53 16.29
C ARG A 167 -13.29 13.17 14.99
N SER A 168 -14.20 14.01 14.50
CA SER A 168 -14.93 13.70 13.26
C SER A 168 -14.04 13.78 12.03
N VAL A 169 -13.08 14.71 11.99
CA VAL A 169 -12.02 14.78 10.97
C VAL A 169 -11.20 13.50 10.94
N LEU A 170 -10.70 13.05 12.10
CA LEU A 170 -9.93 11.81 12.20
C LEU A 170 -10.76 10.59 11.79
N SER A 171 -12.05 10.57 12.14
CA SER A 171 -12.96 9.49 11.75
C SER A 171 -13.08 9.38 10.24
N VAL A 172 -13.23 10.51 9.53
CA VAL A 172 -13.25 10.52 8.05
C VAL A 172 -11.91 10.08 7.48
N LEU A 173 -10.80 10.63 7.97
CA LEU A 173 -9.46 10.25 7.51
C LEU A 173 -9.18 8.75 7.69
N SER A 174 -9.62 8.17 8.82
CA SER A 174 -9.43 6.74 9.11
C SER A 174 -10.30 5.82 8.26
N LYS A 175 -11.40 6.34 7.69
CA LYS A 175 -12.25 5.59 6.77
C LYS A 175 -11.66 5.49 5.36
N LEU A 176 -10.78 6.41 4.96
CA LEU A 176 -10.12 6.38 3.65
C LEU A 176 -9.06 5.27 3.63
N PHE A 177 -9.48 4.06 3.28
CA PHE A 177 -8.60 2.89 3.25
C PHE A 177 -7.89 2.79 1.89
N ASP A 178 -6.60 3.12 1.89
CA ASP A 178 -5.75 3.14 0.69
C ASP A 178 -4.40 2.44 0.98
N PRO A 179 -4.36 1.10 0.95
CA PRO A 179 -3.18 0.34 1.36
C PRO A 179 -1.97 0.52 0.42
N LEU A 180 -2.24 0.73 -0.88
CA LEU A 180 -1.23 0.98 -1.91
C LEU A 180 -0.82 2.45 -2.00
N GLY A 181 -1.55 3.35 -1.35
CA GLY A 181 -1.25 4.79 -1.39
C GLY A 181 -1.59 5.44 -2.73
N LEU A 182 -2.49 4.88 -3.54
CA LEU A 182 -2.86 5.40 -4.86
C LEU A 182 -3.53 6.78 -4.77
N LEU A 183 -4.20 7.06 -3.65
CA LEU A 183 -4.82 8.34 -3.31
C LEU A 183 -3.91 9.22 -2.44
N SER A 184 -2.61 8.92 -2.34
CA SER A 184 -1.67 9.67 -1.50
C SER A 184 -1.74 11.19 -1.68
N PRO A 185 -1.80 11.75 -2.91
CA PRO A 185 -1.93 13.20 -3.12
C PRO A 185 -3.20 13.80 -2.50
N CYS A 186 -4.30 13.06 -2.45
CA CYS A 186 -5.55 13.53 -1.84
C CYS A 186 -5.55 13.34 -0.31
N ILE A 187 -5.21 12.15 0.15
CA ILE A 187 -5.20 11.80 1.58
C ILE A 187 -4.24 12.70 2.36
N VAL A 188 -3.15 13.16 1.73
CA VAL A 188 -2.20 14.02 2.41
C VAL A 188 -2.79 15.37 2.82
N LEU A 189 -3.73 15.94 2.06
CA LEU A 189 -4.41 17.19 2.43
C LEU A 189 -5.15 17.02 3.76
N ALA A 190 -5.82 15.88 3.94
CA ALA A 190 -6.48 15.55 5.20
C ALA A 190 -5.49 15.30 6.35
N LYS A 191 -4.36 14.64 6.09
CA LYS A 191 -3.29 14.44 7.10
C LYS A 191 -2.69 15.77 7.55
N ILE A 192 -2.43 16.68 6.61
CA ILE A 192 -1.93 18.03 6.86
C ILE A 192 -2.96 18.83 7.68
N PHE A 193 -4.24 18.79 7.29
CA PHE A 193 -5.32 19.44 8.02
C PHE A 193 -5.37 18.95 9.47
N MET A 194 -5.28 17.63 9.67
CA MET A 194 -5.22 17.03 11.01
C MET A 194 -4.01 17.54 11.80
N GLN A 195 -2.80 17.57 11.21
CA GLN A 195 -1.61 18.12 11.87
C GLN A 195 -1.82 19.58 12.30
N ARG A 196 -2.47 20.40 11.47
CA ARG A 196 -2.78 21.79 11.81
C ARG A 196 -3.69 21.90 13.03
N LEU A 197 -4.70 21.06 13.16
CA LEU A 197 -5.56 21.00 14.35
C LEU A 197 -4.77 20.65 15.62
N TRP A 198 -3.80 19.73 15.50
CA TRP A 198 -2.91 19.38 16.61
C TRP A 198 -2.02 20.54 17.04
N LEU A 199 -1.42 21.25 16.09
CA LEU A 199 -0.58 22.42 16.36
C LEU A 199 -1.36 23.57 17.00
N GLN A 200 -2.62 23.74 16.60
CA GLN A 200 -3.55 24.70 17.20
C GLN A 200 -4.12 24.24 18.56
N LYS A 201 -3.76 23.03 19.02
CA LYS A 201 -4.22 22.44 20.30
C LYS A 201 -5.74 22.35 20.44
N VAL A 202 -6.46 22.16 19.33
CA VAL A 202 -7.92 21.96 19.33
C VAL A 202 -8.25 20.68 20.10
N SER A 203 -9.24 20.73 20.98
CA SER A 203 -9.67 19.56 21.76
C SER A 203 -10.42 18.54 20.88
N TRP A 204 -10.58 17.30 21.35
CA TRP A 204 -11.15 16.22 20.53
C TRP A 204 -12.59 16.48 20.07
N ASP A 205 -13.42 16.98 20.98
CA ASP A 205 -14.86 17.16 20.79
C ASP A 205 -15.25 18.65 20.73
N GLU A 206 -14.26 19.54 20.67
CA GLU A 206 -14.46 20.97 20.47
C GLU A 206 -14.84 21.27 19.01
N PRO A 207 -15.84 22.13 18.76
CA PRO A 207 -16.22 22.52 17.42
C PRO A 207 -15.10 23.33 16.76
N LEU A 208 -14.80 23.00 15.50
CA LEU A 208 -13.85 23.76 14.69
C LEU A 208 -14.37 25.18 14.42
N THR A 209 -13.45 26.13 14.29
CA THR A 209 -13.80 27.50 13.85
C THR A 209 -14.48 27.47 12.48
N LEU A 210 -15.32 28.45 12.20
CA LEU A 210 -16.08 28.52 10.93
C LEU A 210 -15.16 28.41 9.70
N SER A 211 -13.98 29.03 9.74
CA SER A 211 -12.98 28.95 8.67
C SER A 211 -12.50 27.51 8.43
N LEU A 212 -12.11 26.81 9.50
CA LEU A 212 -11.65 25.41 9.43
C LEU A 212 -12.77 24.46 9.00
N SER A 213 -13.98 24.66 9.53
CA SER A 213 -15.17 23.89 9.15
C SER A 213 -15.50 24.06 7.67
N ASN A 214 -15.39 25.27 7.12
CA ASN A 214 -15.63 25.54 5.70
C ASN A 214 -14.55 24.90 4.81
N GLU A 215 -13.28 24.98 5.20
CA GLU A 215 -12.18 24.32 4.48
C GLU A 215 -12.37 22.79 4.46
N TRP A 216 -12.64 22.20 5.63
CA TRP A 216 -12.89 20.76 5.74
C TRP A 216 -14.15 20.31 4.99
N SER A 217 -15.20 21.12 5.03
CA SER A 217 -16.43 20.84 4.26
C SER A 217 -16.16 20.82 2.76
N LYS A 218 -15.32 21.71 2.22
CA LYS A 218 -14.98 21.70 0.80
C LYS A 218 -14.28 20.40 0.42
N PHE A 219 -13.32 19.96 1.23
CA PHE A 219 -12.66 18.67 1.03
C PHE A 219 -13.66 17.50 1.09
N CYS A 220 -14.53 17.46 2.10
CA CYS A 220 -15.54 16.41 2.24
C CYS A 220 -16.53 16.36 1.06
N LYS A 221 -16.92 17.51 0.51
CA LYS A 221 -17.80 17.61 -0.66
C LYS A 221 -17.14 17.16 -1.95
N ASP A 222 -15.81 17.27 -2.04
CA ASP A 222 -15.06 16.87 -3.22
C ASP A 222 -14.71 15.36 -3.20
N LEU A 223 -14.60 14.75 -2.02
CA LEU A 223 -14.26 13.33 -1.85
C LEU A 223 -15.09 12.36 -2.72
N PRO A 224 -16.42 12.50 -2.86
CA PRO A 224 -17.22 11.61 -3.70
C PRO A 224 -16.83 11.58 -5.18
N ASN A 225 -16.08 12.57 -5.70
CA ASN A 225 -15.58 12.53 -7.08
C ASN A 225 -14.63 11.35 -7.34
N LEU A 226 -13.99 10.82 -6.29
CA LEU A 226 -13.11 9.64 -6.38
C LEU A 226 -13.88 8.35 -6.71
N ASN A 227 -15.21 8.31 -6.56
CA ASN A 227 -16.02 7.17 -7.00
C ASN A 227 -15.93 6.92 -8.51
N SER A 228 -15.63 7.96 -9.29
CA SER A 228 -15.49 7.88 -10.75
C SER A 228 -14.09 7.45 -11.19
N LEU A 229 -13.17 7.21 -10.25
CA LEU A 229 -11.81 6.80 -10.56
C LEU A 229 -11.77 5.30 -10.88
N GLN A 230 -11.23 4.99 -12.05
CA GLN A 230 -10.98 3.62 -12.50
C GLN A 230 -9.48 3.44 -12.66
N ILE A 231 -8.87 2.61 -11.81
CA ILE A 231 -7.44 2.34 -11.84
C ILE A 231 -7.27 0.88 -12.29
N SER A 232 -6.51 0.63 -13.35
CA SER A 232 -6.26 -0.75 -13.77
C SER A 232 -5.61 -1.55 -12.64
N ARG A 233 -6.21 -2.68 -12.24
CA ARG A 233 -5.62 -3.58 -11.24
C ARG A 233 -4.35 -4.23 -11.80
N HIS A 234 -4.38 -4.60 -13.08
CA HIS A 234 -3.23 -5.15 -13.78
C HIS A 234 -2.22 -4.06 -14.15
N VAL A 235 -1.11 -4.00 -13.41
CA VAL A 235 -0.07 -2.98 -13.58
C VAL A 235 0.81 -3.23 -14.82
N LEU A 236 0.97 -4.50 -15.24
CA LEU A 236 1.85 -4.86 -16.35
C LEU A 236 1.16 -4.71 -17.72
N ALA A 237 1.96 -4.47 -18.76
CA ALA A 237 1.48 -4.68 -20.13
C ALA A 237 1.31 -6.18 -20.40
N ASP A 238 0.54 -6.52 -21.44
CA ASP A 238 0.41 -7.92 -21.86
C ASP A 238 1.73 -8.40 -22.46
N PHE A 239 2.21 -9.55 -21.98
CA PHE A 239 3.43 -10.22 -22.46
C PHE A 239 4.66 -9.28 -22.55
N PRO A 240 5.07 -8.66 -21.43
CA PRO A 240 6.22 -7.76 -21.44
C PRO A 240 7.50 -8.56 -21.66
N SER A 241 8.39 -8.04 -22.51
CA SER A 241 9.72 -8.61 -22.74
C SER A 241 10.72 -8.20 -21.66
N SER A 242 10.55 -7.01 -21.08
CA SER A 242 11.33 -6.54 -19.95
C SER A 242 10.53 -5.62 -19.02
N LEU A 243 10.98 -5.55 -17.78
CA LEU A 243 10.37 -4.74 -16.72
C LEU A 243 11.43 -3.84 -16.07
N GLU A 244 11.10 -2.56 -15.90
CA GLU A 244 11.86 -1.60 -15.11
C GLU A 244 11.01 -1.06 -13.95
N ILE A 245 11.61 -0.79 -12.79
CA ILE A 245 10.99 -0.02 -11.70
C ILE A 245 11.54 1.41 -11.72
N HIS A 246 10.63 2.38 -11.65
CA HIS A 246 10.96 3.79 -11.53
C HIS A 246 10.35 4.39 -10.28
N GLY A 247 11.20 4.84 -9.38
CA GLY A 247 10.80 5.42 -8.11
C GLY A 247 11.10 6.90 -8.01
N PHE A 248 10.14 7.71 -7.60
CA PHE A 248 10.29 9.16 -7.49
C PHE A 248 10.10 9.58 -6.04
N SER A 249 10.87 10.57 -5.59
CA SER A 249 10.79 11.11 -4.24
C SER A 249 10.82 12.64 -4.28
N ASP A 250 10.10 13.25 -3.34
CA ASP A 250 9.98 14.70 -3.23
C ASP A 250 9.65 15.13 -1.80
N ALA A 251 10.04 16.33 -1.41
CA ALA A 251 9.67 16.91 -0.12
C ALA A 251 9.32 18.40 -0.17
N SER A 252 8.24 18.73 0.52
CA SER A 252 7.89 20.08 0.93
C SER A 252 8.14 20.27 2.44
N GLU A 253 8.03 21.50 2.93
CA GLU A 253 8.10 21.80 4.37
C GLU A 253 7.04 21.06 5.20
N ARG A 254 5.95 20.62 4.55
CA ARG A 254 4.76 20.05 5.21
C ARG A 254 4.70 18.53 5.07
N VAL A 255 5.26 17.98 3.99
CA VAL A 255 5.12 16.56 3.63
C VAL A 255 6.34 16.14 2.83
N TYR A 256 6.75 14.89 3.00
CA TYR A 256 7.59 14.22 2.02
C TYR A 256 6.94 12.91 1.58
N GLY A 257 7.21 12.52 0.34
CA GLY A 257 6.54 11.41 -0.32
C GLY A 257 7.42 10.66 -1.29
N ALA A 258 6.94 9.49 -1.68
CA ALA A 258 7.52 8.69 -2.74
C ALA A 258 6.43 7.95 -3.52
N CYS A 259 6.64 7.73 -4.81
CA CYS A 259 5.80 6.90 -5.67
C CYS A 259 6.66 5.96 -6.52
N LEU A 260 6.13 4.78 -6.83
CA LEU A 260 6.77 3.76 -7.66
C LEU A 260 5.90 3.46 -8.87
N TYR A 261 6.54 3.37 -10.02
CA TYR A 261 5.95 3.00 -11.29
C TYR A 261 6.63 1.73 -11.81
N ILE A 262 5.84 0.88 -12.45
CA ILE A 262 6.38 -0.20 -13.30
C ILE A 262 6.33 0.28 -14.74
N LYS A 263 7.45 0.11 -15.44
CA LYS A 263 7.53 0.27 -16.89
C LYS A 263 7.67 -1.11 -17.52
N SER A 264 6.66 -1.49 -18.29
CA SER A 264 6.63 -2.73 -19.07
C SER A 264 7.02 -2.42 -20.50
N ILE A 265 7.97 -3.16 -21.08
CA ILE A 265 8.45 -2.94 -22.45
C ILE A 265 8.16 -4.20 -23.28
N ASP A 266 7.46 -4.04 -24.40
CA ASP A 266 7.16 -5.14 -25.31
C ASP A 266 8.35 -5.46 -26.24
N SER A 267 8.24 -6.55 -27.01
CA SER A 267 9.30 -6.97 -27.95
C SER A 267 9.54 -5.99 -29.11
N LYS A 268 8.68 -4.99 -29.30
CA LYS A 268 8.80 -3.94 -30.32
C LYS A 268 9.35 -2.63 -29.75
N GLY A 269 9.63 -2.58 -28.44
CA GLY A 269 10.11 -1.40 -27.73
C GLY A 269 9.03 -0.42 -27.29
N PHE A 270 7.74 -0.75 -27.43
CA PHE A 270 6.66 0.06 -26.86
C PHE A 270 6.61 -0.16 -25.35
N SER A 271 6.55 0.94 -24.60
CA SER A 271 6.50 0.89 -23.16
C SER A 271 5.18 1.39 -22.61
N VAL A 272 4.65 0.69 -21.60
CA VAL A 272 3.53 1.12 -20.78
C VAL A 272 4.03 1.38 -19.37
N ILE A 273 3.68 2.54 -18.81
CA ILE A 273 4.04 2.93 -17.46
C ILE A 273 2.76 3.04 -16.64
N ARG A 274 2.76 2.40 -15.46
CA ARG A 274 1.64 2.49 -14.52
C ARG A 274 2.15 2.65 -13.08
N LEU A 275 1.45 3.49 -12.32
CA LEU A 275 1.67 3.64 -10.88
C LEU A 275 1.39 2.31 -10.17
N LEU A 276 2.36 1.82 -9.41
CA LEU A 276 2.22 0.62 -8.58
C LEU A 276 1.75 0.96 -7.17
N CYS A 277 2.46 1.86 -6.50
CA CYS A 277 2.14 2.28 -5.16
C CYS A 277 2.82 3.60 -4.80
N ALA A 278 2.36 4.23 -3.73
CA ALA A 278 2.98 5.42 -3.20
C ALA A 278 2.90 5.47 -1.67
N LYS A 279 3.69 6.36 -1.08
CA LYS A 279 3.67 6.58 0.36
C LYS A 279 3.95 8.04 0.67
N SER A 280 3.14 8.61 1.56
CA SER A 280 3.31 9.98 2.07
C SER A 280 3.46 10.00 3.58
N LYS A 281 4.30 10.92 4.07
CA LYS A 281 4.46 11.24 5.49
C LYS A 281 4.40 12.74 5.69
N VAL A 282 3.64 13.16 6.70
CA VAL A 282 3.64 14.56 7.13
C VAL A 282 5.00 14.87 7.77
N ALA A 283 5.57 16.01 7.44
CA ALA A 283 6.86 16.45 7.95
C ALA A 283 6.82 16.56 9.48
N PRO A 284 7.94 16.30 10.17
CA PRO A 284 8.01 16.43 11.62
C PRO A 284 7.68 17.86 12.07
N VAL A 285 7.02 18.00 13.22
CA VAL A 285 6.74 19.32 13.82
C VAL A 285 8.03 20.09 14.10
N LYS A 286 9.10 19.38 14.45
CA LYS A 286 10.43 19.98 14.58
C LYS A 286 10.95 20.31 13.18
N SER A 287 11.13 21.60 12.92
CA SER A 287 11.61 22.11 11.63
C SER A 287 12.93 21.46 11.23
N LEU A 288 12.93 20.89 10.02
CA LEU A 288 14.11 20.40 9.32
C LEU A 288 14.31 21.29 8.09
N THR A 289 15.55 21.43 7.66
CA THR A 289 15.87 22.11 6.39
C THR A 289 15.33 21.29 5.21
N ILE A 290 14.91 21.93 4.12
CA ILE A 290 14.42 21.25 2.90
C ILE A 290 15.34 20.10 2.45
N PRO A 291 16.67 20.24 2.33
CA PRO A 291 17.52 19.12 1.90
C PRO A 291 17.44 17.89 2.83
N LYS A 292 17.22 18.09 4.14
CA LYS A 292 17.05 16.98 5.09
C LYS A 292 15.69 16.29 4.94
N LEU A 293 14.66 17.04 4.54
CA LEU A 293 13.34 16.47 4.22
C LEU A 293 13.42 15.70 2.90
N GLU A 294 14.12 16.22 1.89
CA GLU A 294 14.40 15.52 0.63
C GLU A 294 15.14 14.19 0.87
N LEU A 295 16.15 14.20 1.73
CA LEU A 295 16.83 12.97 2.14
C LEU A 295 15.89 12.00 2.88
N CYS A 296 14.90 12.50 3.62
CA CYS A 296 13.87 11.65 4.22
C CYS A 296 12.92 11.07 3.17
N ALA A 297 12.61 11.81 2.10
CA ALA A 297 11.85 11.34 0.95
C ALA A 297 12.59 10.23 0.21
N ALA A 298 13.88 10.44 -0.07
CA ALA A 298 14.75 9.45 -0.69
C ALA A 298 14.86 8.16 0.16
N LEU A 299 14.96 8.28 1.49
CA LEU A 299 14.93 7.13 2.39
C LEU A 299 13.55 6.44 2.39
N LEU A 300 12.46 7.20 2.34
CA LEU A 300 11.11 6.64 2.23
C LEU A 300 10.96 5.83 0.94
N LEU A 301 11.47 6.36 -0.18
CA LEU A 301 11.50 5.68 -1.47
C LEU A 301 12.34 4.40 -1.41
N SER A 302 13.54 4.46 -0.83
CA SER A 302 14.44 3.30 -0.65
C SER A 302 13.76 2.16 0.11
N LYS A 303 13.02 2.49 1.18
CA LYS A 303 12.25 1.51 1.95
C LYS A 303 11.07 0.95 1.16
N LEU A 304 10.40 1.80 0.39
CA LEU A 304 9.25 1.41 -0.42
C LEU A 304 9.66 0.44 -1.52
N VAL A 305 10.72 0.75 -2.28
CA VAL A 305 11.23 -0.13 -3.35
C VAL A 305 11.71 -1.46 -2.79
N ASN A 306 12.51 -1.45 -1.71
CA ASN A 306 12.94 -2.69 -1.06
C ASN A 306 11.74 -3.52 -0.57
N LYS A 307 10.70 -2.89 -0.02
CA LYS A 307 9.49 -3.61 0.39
C LYS A 307 8.77 -4.23 -0.81
N VAL A 308 8.66 -3.51 -1.92
CA VAL A 308 8.04 -4.00 -3.15
C VAL A 308 8.81 -5.19 -3.71
N LEU A 309 10.13 -5.07 -3.90
CA LEU A 309 10.97 -6.15 -4.43
C LEU A 309 10.89 -7.43 -3.60
N ASN A 310 10.76 -7.32 -2.28
CA ASN A 310 10.58 -8.46 -1.38
C ASN A 310 9.14 -9.02 -1.34
N SER A 311 8.17 -8.33 -1.92
CA SER A 311 6.74 -8.70 -1.87
C SER A 311 6.17 -9.16 -3.21
N ILE A 312 6.83 -8.85 -4.33
CA ILE A 312 6.38 -9.25 -5.67
C ILE A 312 7.38 -10.21 -6.29
N GLN A 313 6.88 -11.21 -7.00
CA GLN A 313 7.70 -12.24 -7.65
C GLN A 313 7.94 -11.89 -9.11
N LEU A 314 8.49 -10.69 -9.33
CA LEU A 314 8.82 -10.19 -10.66
C LEU A 314 10.31 -9.91 -10.74
N PHE A 315 10.89 -10.25 -11.88
CA PHE A 315 12.25 -9.86 -12.21
C PHE A 315 12.25 -8.50 -12.88
N PHE A 316 13.09 -7.58 -12.39
CA PHE A 316 13.26 -6.25 -12.98
C PHE A 316 14.68 -6.13 -13.51
N GLU A 317 14.84 -5.78 -14.78
CA GLU A 317 16.14 -5.57 -15.39
C GLU A 317 16.83 -4.33 -14.83
N ARG A 318 16.05 -3.30 -14.50
CA ARG A 318 16.54 -2.02 -13.97
C ARG A 318 15.64 -1.45 -12.90
N ILE A 319 16.27 -0.87 -11.88
CA ILE A 319 15.61 -0.14 -10.81
C ILE A 319 16.22 1.26 -10.76
N VAL A 320 15.44 2.28 -11.12
CA VAL A 320 15.92 3.66 -11.22
C VAL A 320 15.16 4.55 -10.24
N LEU A 321 15.89 5.25 -9.38
CA LEU A 321 15.37 6.09 -8.31
C LEU A 321 15.68 7.56 -8.60
N TRP A 322 14.68 8.42 -8.50
CA TRP A 322 14.71 9.80 -8.96
C TRP A 322 14.47 10.76 -7.78
N SER A 323 15.25 11.84 -7.77
CA SER A 323 15.05 13.00 -6.91
C SER A 323 15.47 14.25 -7.64
N ASP A 324 14.75 15.35 -7.45
CA ASP A 324 15.11 16.67 -7.94
C ASP A 324 16.08 17.42 -7.01
N SER A 325 16.33 16.86 -5.82
CA SER A 325 17.26 17.41 -4.85
C SER A 325 18.70 17.01 -5.15
N THR A 326 19.44 17.89 -5.81
CA THR A 326 20.87 17.69 -6.09
C THR A 326 21.68 17.50 -4.82
N ILE A 327 21.35 18.20 -3.74
CA ILE A 327 22.01 18.05 -2.42
C ILE A 327 21.76 16.64 -1.86
N ALA A 328 20.52 16.14 -1.91
CA ALA A 328 20.22 14.79 -1.42
C ALA A 328 20.96 13.73 -2.25
N LEU A 329 20.96 13.86 -3.58
CA LEU A 329 21.70 12.96 -4.48
C LEU A 329 23.21 12.98 -4.19
N ALA A 330 23.79 14.15 -3.97
CA ALA A 330 25.20 14.26 -3.64
C ALA A 330 25.53 13.67 -2.26
N TRP A 331 24.65 13.82 -1.26
CA TRP A 331 24.78 13.12 0.02
C TRP A 331 24.71 11.60 -0.15
N ILE A 332 23.78 11.09 -0.97
CA ILE A 332 23.65 9.65 -1.25
C ILE A 332 24.91 9.08 -1.90
N ARG A 333 25.60 9.86 -2.74
CA ARG A 333 26.87 9.47 -3.38
C ARG A 333 28.10 9.63 -2.47
N THR A 334 27.94 10.22 -1.29
CA THR A 334 29.05 10.50 -0.37
C THR A 334 29.17 9.37 0.66
N PRO A 335 30.39 8.94 1.03
CA PRO A 335 30.58 7.99 2.13
C PRO A 335 29.92 8.48 3.43
N PRO A 336 29.06 7.68 4.10
CA PRO A 336 28.29 8.12 5.27
C PRO A 336 29.16 8.69 6.39
N ASN A 337 30.33 8.07 6.61
CA ASN A 337 31.26 8.42 7.67
C ASN A 337 31.77 9.87 7.59
N THR A 338 31.74 10.53 6.43
CA THR A 338 32.14 11.93 6.27
C THR A 338 31.03 12.94 6.55
N LEU A 339 29.78 12.48 6.73
CA LEU A 339 28.61 13.33 6.94
C LEU A 339 28.26 13.41 8.43
N LYS A 340 27.61 14.50 8.85
CA LYS A 340 27.07 14.66 10.21
C LYS A 340 25.98 13.62 10.48
N VAL A 341 25.80 13.26 11.76
CA VAL A 341 25.04 12.09 12.23
C VAL A 341 23.66 11.92 11.56
N PHE A 342 22.85 12.98 11.48
CA PHE A 342 21.51 12.88 10.88
C PHE A 342 21.54 12.42 9.42
N VAL A 343 22.44 13.00 8.63
CA VAL A 343 22.61 12.71 7.20
C VAL A 343 23.31 11.37 7.04
N SER A 344 24.41 11.15 7.76
CA SER A 344 25.18 9.89 7.77
C SER A 344 24.29 8.66 7.97
N ASN A 345 23.45 8.66 9.01
CA ASN A 345 22.63 7.49 9.32
C ASN A 345 21.61 7.17 8.22
N ARG A 346 21.03 8.19 7.58
CA ARG A 346 20.07 8.00 6.49
C ARG A 346 20.74 7.59 5.20
N VAL A 347 21.90 8.19 4.87
CA VAL A 347 22.69 7.81 3.70
C VAL A 347 23.17 6.38 3.81
N ALA A 348 23.65 5.94 4.98
CA ALA A 348 24.03 4.55 5.19
C ALA A 348 22.85 3.58 4.96
N GLU A 349 21.66 3.92 5.46
CA GLU A 349 20.46 3.11 5.24
C GLU A 349 19.99 3.13 3.78
N ILE A 350 20.04 4.28 3.09
CA ILE A 350 19.72 4.39 1.65
C ILE A 350 20.68 3.51 0.84
N GLN A 351 21.99 3.65 1.03
CA GLN A 351 23.00 2.89 0.31
C GLN A 351 22.82 1.38 0.52
N ALA A 352 22.56 0.94 1.76
CA ALA A 352 22.32 -0.48 2.05
C ALA A 352 21.04 -1.04 1.42
N LEU A 353 20.00 -0.21 1.24
CA LEU A 353 18.72 -0.62 0.64
C LEU A 353 18.69 -0.51 -0.89
N THR A 354 19.66 0.19 -1.49
CA THR A 354 19.62 0.58 -2.90
C THR A 354 20.92 0.28 -3.64
N GLU A 355 21.66 -0.75 -3.19
CA GLU A 355 22.94 -1.17 -3.78
C GLU A 355 22.80 -1.51 -5.27
N ASP A 356 21.73 -2.22 -5.65
CA ASP A 356 21.42 -2.60 -7.03
C ASP A 356 20.54 -1.57 -7.77
N CYS A 357 20.46 -0.33 -7.29
CA CYS A 357 19.61 0.72 -7.88
C CYS A 357 20.43 1.87 -8.47
N GLU A 358 19.87 2.52 -9.50
CA GLU A 358 20.46 3.69 -10.13
C GLU A 358 19.80 4.99 -9.61
N TRP A 359 20.55 5.83 -8.88
CA TRP A 359 20.08 7.15 -8.45
C TRP A 359 20.32 8.24 -9.51
N ARG A 360 19.22 8.80 -10.03
CA ARG A 360 19.20 9.86 -11.05
C ARG A 360 18.53 11.14 -10.57
N TYR A 361 18.87 12.22 -11.29
CA TYR A 361 18.23 13.52 -11.13
C TYR A 361 17.04 13.65 -12.07
N ILE A 362 16.02 14.38 -11.62
CA ILE A 362 14.88 14.80 -12.42
C ILE A 362 14.61 16.30 -12.18
N PRO A 363 14.16 17.08 -13.18
CA PRO A 363 13.65 18.43 -12.95
C PRO A 363 12.41 18.42 -12.06
N SER A 364 12.30 19.38 -11.13
CA SER A 364 11.15 19.47 -10.21
C SER A 364 9.80 19.55 -10.94
N THR A 365 9.76 20.16 -12.13
CA THR A 365 8.54 20.26 -12.96
C THR A 365 8.04 18.92 -13.48
N ASP A 366 8.94 17.94 -13.57
CA ASP A 366 8.66 16.62 -14.13
C ASP A 366 8.50 15.59 -13.02
N ASN A 367 8.65 15.97 -11.74
CA ASN A 367 8.66 15.03 -10.62
C ASN A 367 7.22 14.70 -10.17
N PRO A 368 6.70 13.49 -10.45
CA PRO A 368 5.34 13.14 -10.06
C PRO A 368 5.16 13.04 -8.54
N ALA A 369 6.27 12.89 -7.78
CA ALA A 369 6.22 12.89 -6.33
C ALA A 369 5.88 14.28 -5.73
N ASP A 370 6.01 15.37 -6.49
CA ASP A 370 5.56 16.72 -6.08
C ASP A 370 4.05 16.75 -5.78
N LEU A 371 3.25 15.96 -6.53
CA LEU A 371 1.82 15.81 -6.26
C LEU A 371 1.56 15.20 -4.88
N VAL A 372 2.45 14.32 -4.41
CA VAL A 372 2.36 13.71 -3.06
C VAL A 372 2.75 14.72 -1.98
N SER A 373 3.75 15.55 -2.23
CA SER A 373 4.27 16.51 -1.23
C SER A 373 3.42 17.78 -1.11
N ARG A 374 2.77 18.21 -2.20
CA ARG A 374 1.86 19.37 -2.23
C ARG A 374 0.40 19.01 -1.97
N GLY A 375 -0.01 17.87 -2.51
CA GLY A 375 -1.38 17.36 -2.47
C GLY A 375 -2.26 17.85 -3.61
N LEU A 376 -3.30 17.08 -3.90
CA LEU A 376 -4.31 17.34 -4.92
C LEU A 376 -5.70 17.20 -4.34
N LEU A 377 -6.65 18.01 -4.83
CA LEU A 377 -8.05 17.81 -4.50
C LEU A 377 -8.56 16.50 -5.14
N PRO A 378 -9.51 15.79 -4.50
CA PRO A 378 -10.16 14.59 -5.05
C PRO A 378 -10.53 14.69 -6.54
N SER A 379 -11.16 15.79 -6.95
CA SER A 379 -11.58 16.05 -8.34
C SER A 379 -10.41 16.18 -9.32
N GLN A 380 -9.25 16.64 -8.86
CA GLN A 380 -8.06 16.82 -9.70
C GLN A 380 -7.34 15.49 -9.96
N MET A 381 -7.54 14.47 -9.11
CA MET A 381 -6.94 13.16 -9.30
C MET A 381 -7.38 12.49 -10.61
N LEU A 382 -8.61 12.75 -11.07
CA LEU A 382 -9.17 12.13 -12.26
C LEU A 382 -8.45 12.55 -13.54
N THR A 383 -7.88 13.76 -13.57
CA THR A 383 -7.19 14.33 -14.74
C THR A 383 -5.67 14.38 -14.57
N ALA A 384 -5.13 13.91 -13.44
CA ALA A 384 -3.70 13.89 -13.14
C ALA A 384 -2.99 12.73 -13.86
N ILE A 385 -2.88 12.80 -15.19
CA ILE A 385 -2.28 11.73 -16.02
C ILE A 385 -0.85 11.41 -15.56
N GLU A 386 -0.05 12.43 -15.24
CA GLU A 386 1.32 12.27 -14.75
C GLU A 386 1.40 11.47 -13.44
N TRP A 387 0.37 11.55 -12.59
CA TRP A 387 0.31 10.75 -11.37
C TRP A 387 0.15 9.26 -11.69
N TRP A 388 -0.68 8.93 -12.68
CA TRP A 388 -1.03 7.54 -13.00
C TRP A 388 -0.03 6.87 -13.95
N GLN A 389 0.56 7.64 -14.87
CA GLN A 389 1.41 7.16 -15.95
C GLN A 389 2.86 7.62 -15.84
N GLY A 390 3.19 8.46 -14.86
CA GLY A 390 4.51 9.05 -14.72
C GLY A 390 4.83 10.07 -15.82
N PRO A 391 6.09 10.56 -15.86
CA PRO A 391 6.51 11.55 -16.85
C PRO A 391 6.51 10.97 -18.27
N SER A 392 6.02 11.73 -19.25
CA SER A 392 5.88 11.27 -20.64
C SER A 392 7.21 10.83 -21.28
N TRP A 393 8.33 11.44 -20.90
CA TRP A 393 9.65 11.06 -21.40
C TRP A 393 10.11 9.70 -20.88
N LEU A 394 9.52 9.16 -19.82
CA LEU A 394 9.89 7.85 -19.27
C LEU A 394 9.57 6.71 -20.24
N ALA A 395 8.58 6.93 -21.11
CA ALA A 395 8.24 6.02 -22.20
C ALA A 395 9.30 5.96 -23.31
N LYS A 396 10.20 6.94 -23.35
CA LYS A 396 11.29 6.96 -24.32
C LYS A 396 12.49 6.14 -23.82
N GLU A 397 13.43 5.90 -24.72
CA GLU A 397 14.72 5.29 -24.38
C GLU A 397 15.50 6.12 -23.36
N SER A 398 16.38 5.45 -22.61
CA SER A 398 17.11 6.04 -21.49
C SER A 398 18.03 7.22 -21.83
N ILE A 399 18.40 7.35 -23.11
CA ILE A 399 19.18 8.46 -23.65
C ILE A 399 18.40 9.79 -23.64
N TYR A 400 17.07 9.74 -23.68
CA TYR A 400 16.19 10.91 -23.68
C TYR A 400 15.72 11.30 -22.28
N TRP A 401 16.09 10.53 -21.26
CA TRP A 401 15.74 10.87 -19.88
C TRP A 401 16.57 12.06 -19.39
N PRO A 402 16.07 12.80 -18.38
CA PRO A 402 16.81 13.92 -17.83
C PRO A 402 18.20 13.51 -17.36
N GLN A 403 19.19 14.33 -17.72
CA GLN A 403 20.56 14.21 -17.25
C GLN A 403 20.88 15.39 -16.35
N ASN A 404 21.81 15.19 -15.41
CA ASN A 404 22.28 16.26 -14.53
C ASN A 404 23.79 16.35 -14.57
N GLU A 405 24.26 17.50 -15.03
CA GLU A 405 25.68 17.87 -15.08
C GLU A 405 26.06 18.87 -13.97
N GLN A 406 25.29 18.97 -12.89
CA GLN A 406 25.61 19.92 -11.82
C GLN A 406 26.69 19.40 -10.86
N ASN A 407 27.87 20.00 -10.96
CA ASN A 407 28.94 19.89 -9.96
C ASN A 407 28.61 20.73 -8.72
N ILE A 408 28.27 20.08 -7.61
CA ILE A 408 28.02 20.77 -6.33
C ILE A 408 29.35 21.21 -5.72
N LYS A 409 29.62 22.52 -5.76
CA LYS A 409 30.88 23.11 -5.27
C LYS A 409 31.05 23.04 -3.74
N LEU A 410 29.95 23.07 -2.98
CA LEU A 410 29.98 23.02 -1.52
C LEU A 410 28.85 22.12 -1.00
N LEU A 411 29.20 20.95 -0.46
CA LEU A 411 28.24 20.01 0.10
C LEU A 411 28.02 20.31 1.60
N PRO A 412 26.80 20.70 2.03
CA PRO A 412 26.52 20.93 3.44
C PRO A 412 26.61 19.64 4.26
N GLU A 413 26.64 19.79 5.59
CA GLU A 413 26.65 18.66 6.55
C GLU A 413 27.88 17.73 6.47
N LEU A 414 28.96 18.12 5.80
CA LEU A 414 30.27 17.47 5.94
C LEU A 414 30.83 17.66 7.36
N LYS A 415 31.47 16.62 7.91
CA LYS A 415 32.26 16.72 9.12
C LYS A 415 33.52 17.56 8.86
N SER A 416 33.90 18.39 9.82
CA SER A 416 35.19 19.08 9.77
C SER A 416 36.31 18.03 9.77
N LYS A 417 37.27 18.17 8.85
CA LYS A 417 38.49 17.32 8.81
C LYS A 417 39.51 17.67 9.90
N TYR A 418 39.27 18.73 10.67
CA TYR A 418 40.16 19.11 11.76
C TYR A 418 39.73 18.41 13.05
N PRO A 419 40.57 17.53 13.65
CA PRO A 419 40.39 17.16 15.03
C PRO A 419 40.41 18.45 15.85
N LEU A 420 39.42 18.63 16.73
CA LEU A 420 39.51 19.63 17.79
C LEU A 420 40.76 19.26 18.60
N THR A 421 41.87 19.97 18.36
CA THR A 421 43.01 19.99 19.29
C THR A 421 42.47 20.51 20.62
N LEU A 422 42.46 19.62 21.61
CA LEU A 422 42.11 19.89 23.00
C LEU A 422 43.05 20.92 23.62
#